data_AF-A0AAU1C8P5-F1
#
_entry.id   AF-A0AAU1C8P5-F1
#
_cell.length_a   1.000
_cell.length_b   1.000
_cell.length_c   1.000
_cell.angle_alpha   90.00
_cell.angle_beta   90.00
_cell.angle_gamma   90.00
#
_symmetry.space_group_name_H-M   'P 1'
#
loop_
_entity.id
_entity.type
_entity.pdbx_description
1 polymer ?
#
loop_
_entity_poly.entity_id
_entity_poly.type
_entity_poly.pdbx_seq_one_letter_code
_entity_poly.pdbx_strand_id
1 'polypeptide(L)'
;MKSTIPLALALGTAVGAAHLALTARHHRDVRHFGLAQMHGELIRDTAANLEFKQITNYPYLEDLDDPTRARLIHTNRWVSLWSTMLRLRFMPPNSMRQVAAEFMRRPVGRQFWEQARDHRRITARDKHDAAFNSLMNEAYQEARADAA
;
A
#
# COMPACT_ATOMS: atom_id res chain seq x y z
N MET A 1 -41.23 -39.72 8.58
CA MET A 1 -40.42 -38.79 7.75
C MET A 1 -39.91 -37.68 8.64
N LYS A 2 -38.59 -37.57 8.87
CA LYS A 2 -38.01 -36.42 9.59
C LYS A 2 -38.03 -35.22 8.63
N SER A 3 -38.58 -34.09 9.09
CA SER A 3 -38.72 -32.87 8.29
C SER A 3 -37.34 -32.35 7.86
N THR A 4 -37.09 -32.33 6.54
CA THR A 4 -35.86 -31.82 5.91
C THR A 4 -35.89 -30.30 5.69
N ILE A 5 -37.06 -29.68 5.90
CA ILE A 5 -37.32 -28.26 5.74
C ILE A 5 -36.41 -27.35 6.62
N PRO A 6 -36.24 -27.61 7.94
CA PRO A 6 -35.38 -26.75 8.76
C PRO A 6 -33.90 -26.83 8.35
N LEU A 7 -33.46 -27.99 7.85
CA LEU A 7 -32.08 -28.17 7.37
C LEU A 7 -31.84 -27.40 6.06
N ALA A 8 -32.79 -27.47 5.12
CA ALA A 8 -32.71 -26.74 3.86
C ALA A 8 -32.70 -25.22 4.07
N LEU A 9 -33.52 -24.71 5.00
CA LEU A 9 -33.57 -23.28 5.35
C LEU A 9 -32.26 -22.81 5.99
N ALA A 10 -31.70 -23.61 6.91
CA ALA A 10 -30.42 -23.32 7.55
C ALA A 10 -29.27 -23.27 6.53
N LEU A 11 -29.22 -24.22 5.59
CA LEU A 11 -28.24 -24.24 4.50
C LEU A 11 -28.39 -23.04 3.57
N GLY A 12 -29.62 -22.71 3.16
CA GLY A 12 -29.87 -21.53 2.32
C GLY A 12 -29.41 -20.23 2.98
N THR A 13 -29.66 -20.08 4.29
CA THR A 13 -29.24 -18.91 5.07
C THR A 13 -27.72 -18.82 5.18
N ALA A 14 -27.05 -19.95 5.46
CA ALA A 14 -25.60 -20.00 5.56
C ALA A 14 -24.92 -19.66 4.23
N VAL A 15 -25.41 -20.20 3.11
CA VAL A 15 -24.90 -19.91 1.77
C VAL A 15 -25.11 -18.43 1.41
N GLY A 16 -26.31 -17.89 1.70
CA GLY A 16 -26.61 -16.48 1.46
C GLY A 16 -25.69 -15.54 2.24
N ALA A 17 -25.48 -15.81 3.54
CA ALA A 17 -24.58 -15.03 4.37
C ALA A 17 -23.11 -15.11 3.90
N ALA A 18 -22.65 -16.31 3.52
CA ALA A 18 -21.31 -16.50 2.99
C ALA A 18 -21.10 -15.74 1.66
N HIS A 19 -22.09 -15.82 0.76
CA HIS A 19 -22.05 -15.09 -0.51
C HIS A 19 -21.98 -13.57 -0.29
N LEU A 20 -22.82 -13.01 0.59
CA LEU A 20 -22.79 -11.58 0.92
C LEU A 20 -21.43 -11.14 1.48
N ALA A 21 -20.85 -11.94 2.38
CA ALA A 21 -19.53 -11.66 2.95
C ALA A 21 -18.43 -11.66 1.89
N LEU A 22 -18.45 -12.63 0.97
CA LEU A 22 -17.50 -12.73 -0.15
C LEU A 22 -17.66 -11.56 -1.12
N THR A 23 -18.89 -11.20 -1.49
CA THR A 23 -19.19 -10.07 -2.37
C THR A 23 -18.78 -8.74 -1.75
N ALA A 24 -19.06 -8.53 -0.47
CA ALA A 24 -18.61 -7.33 0.25
C ALA A 24 -17.08 -7.24 0.38
N ARG A 25 -16.40 -8.38 0.47
CA ARG A 25 -14.93 -8.42 0.42
C ARG A 25 -14.41 -8.10 -0.97
N HIS A 26 -14.94 -8.76 -2.01
CA HIS A 26 -14.56 -8.51 -3.39
C HIS A 26 -14.75 -7.04 -3.79
N HIS A 27 -15.87 -6.42 -3.43
CA HIS A 27 -16.08 -4.99 -3.68
C HIS A 27 -15.07 -4.10 -2.98
N ARG A 28 -14.68 -4.42 -1.74
CA ARG A 28 -13.62 -3.67 -1.05
C ARG A 28 -12.28 -3.83 -1.76
N ASP A 29 -11.94 -5.04 -2.17
CA ASP A 29 -10.69 -5.33 -2.87
C ASP A 29 -10.62 -4.58 -4.22
N VAL A 30 -11.71 -4.59 -5.00
CA VAL A 30 -11.83 -3.83 -6.25
C VAL A 30 -11.69 -2.32 -6.04
N ARG A 31 -12.35 -1.76 -5.01
CA ARG A 31 -12.21 -0.32 -4.69
C ARG A 31 -10.78 0.05 -4.29
N HIS A 32 -10.12 -0.79 -3.50
CA HIS A 32 -8.72 -0.56 -3.11
C HIS A 32 -7.78 -0.62 -4.30
N PHE A 33 -7.97 -1.59 -5.20
CA PHE A 33 -7.19 -1.67 -6.42
C PHE A 33 -7.44 -0.47 -7.34
N GLY A 34 -8.70 -0.09 -7.55
CA GLY A 34 -9.07 1.07 -8.37
C GLY A 34 -8.45 2.37 -7.84
N LEU A 35 -8.49 2.60 -6.52
CA LEU A 35 -7.84 3.75 -5.91
C LEU A 35 -6.32 3.74 -6.11
N ALA A 36 -5.68 2.57 -5.96
CA ALA A 36 -4.24 2.45 -6.16
C ALA A 36 -3.83 2.70 -7.63
N GLN A 37 -4.66 2.24 -8.58
CA GLN A 37 -4.45 2.51 -10.00
C GLN A 37 -4.58 4.01 -10.31
N MET A 38 -5.70 4.63 -9.90
CA MET A 38 -5.93 6.08 -10.11
C MET A 38 -4.84 6.93 -9.47
N HIS A 39 -4.41 6.59 -8.24
CA HIS A 39 -3.31 7.28 -7.58
C HIS A 39 -1.99 7.11 -8.34
N GLY A 40 -1.73 5.92 -8.88
CA GLY A 40 -0.55 5.66 -9.70
C GLY A 40 -0.55 6.43 -11.04
N GLU A 41 -1.72 6.60 -11.66
CA GLU A 41 -1.92 7.43 -12.85
C GLU A 41 -1.68 8.90 -12.52
N LEU A 42 -2.32 9.45 -11.48
CA LEU A 42 -2.11 10.82 -11.03
C LEU A 42 -0.64 11.11 -10.72
N ILE A 43 0.06 10.20 -10.04
CA ILE A 43 1.49 10.34 -9.77
C ILE A 43 2.31 10.37 -11.08
N ARG A 44 1.94 9.58 -12.09
CA ARG A 44 2.61 9.62 -13.40
C ARG A 44 2.46 11.01 -14.02
N ASP A 45 1.24 11.54 -14.01
CA ASP A 45 0.90 12.80 -14.65
C ASP A 45 1.59 13.97 -13.94
N THR A 46 1.61 13.97 -12.60
CA THR A 46 2.36 14.95 -11.80
C THR A 46 3.87 14.90 -12.05
N ALA A 47 4.44 13.71 -12.24
CA ALA A 47 5.86 13.58 -12.54
C ALA A 47 6.21 14.07 -13.96
N ALA A 48 5.26 14.00 -14.90
CA ALA A 48 5.44 14.37 -16.30
C ALA A 48 5.15 15.86 -16.59
N ASN A 49 4.44 16.57 -15.71
CA ASN A 49 4.04 17.96 -15.94
C ASN A 49 4.36 18.86 -14.73
N LEU A 50 5.20 19.88 -14.97
CA LEU A 50 5.66 20.83 -13.95
C LEU A 50 4.51 21.69 -13.37
N GLU A 51 3.42 21.89 -14.10
CA GLU A 51 2.26 22.67 -13.65
C GLU A 51 1.53 22.00 -12.47
N PHE A 52 1.51 20.66 -12.45
CA PHE A 52 0.87 19.90 -11.38
C PHE A 52 1.65 19.92 -10.06
N LYS A 53 2.90 20.41 -10.05
CA LYS A 53 3.69 20.58 -8.82
C LYS A 53 3.00 21.48 -7.79
N GLN A 54 2.26 22.48 -8.25
CA GLN A 54 1.57 23.42 -7.37
C GLN A 54 0.34 22.78 -6.69
N ILE A 55 -0.20 21.70 -7.25
CA ILE A 55 -1.39 21.01 -6.74
C ILE A 55 -1.02 19.96 -5.69
N THR A 56 0.11 19.28 -5.86
CA THR A 56 0.54 18.16 -5.00
C THR A 56 1.68 18.52 -4.04
N ASN A 57 1.87 19.81 -3.75
CA ASN A 57 3.01 20.30 -2.98
C ASN A 57 2.84 19.93 -1.49
N TYR A 58 3.23 18.71 -1.13
CA TYR A 58 3.35 18.33 0.27
C TYR A 58 4.56 19.07 0.89
N PRO A 59 4.49 19.45 2.18
CA PRO A 59 5.59 20.19 2.83
C PRO A 59 6.97 19.52 2.70
N TYR A 60 7.04 18.18 2.71
CA TYR A 60 8.31 17.45 2.56
C TYR A 60 8.86 17.42 1.13
N LEU A 61 8.15 17.99 0.15
CA LEU A 61 8.57 18.07 -1.26
C LEU A 61 8.95 19.50 -1.68
N GLU A 62 8.59 20.51 -0.88
CA GLU A 62 8.62 21.91 -1.28
C GLU A 62 10.02 22.38 -1.66
N ASP A 63 11.03 22.02 -0.86
CA ASP A 63 12.42 22.44 -1.02
C ASP A 63 13.26 21.52 -1.94
N LEU A 64 12.66 20.48 -2.52
CA LEU A 64 13.39 19.53 -3.36
C LEU A 64 13.54 20.04 -4.80
N ASP A 65 14.74 19.87 -5.37
CA ASP A 65 14.98 20.05 -6.79
C ASP A 65 14.17 19.06 -7.63
N ASP A 66 13.85 19.45 -8.87
CA ASP A 66 12.95 18.71 -9.75
C ASP A 66 13.33 17.23 -9.94
N PRO A 67 14.60 16.88 -10.22
CA PRO A 67 15.02 15.48 -10.33
C PRO A 67 14.82 14.68 -9.03
N THR A 68 15.10 15.27 -7.87
CA THR A 68 14.92 14.59 -6.58
C THR A 68 13.46 14.42 -6.24
N ARG A 69 12.65 15.46 -6.47
CA ARG A 69 11.20 15.40 -6.31
C ARG A 69 10.60 14.30 -7.18
N ALA A 70 10.93 14.26 -8.47
CA ALA A 70 10.44 13.23 -9.39
C ALA A 70 10.83 11.81 -8.93
N ARG A 71 12.09 11.62 -8.50
CA ARG A 71 12.57 10.34 -7.96
C ARG A 71 11.79 9.92 -6.71
N LEU A 72 11.52 10.85 -5.80
CA LEU A 72 10.81 10.57 -4.55
C LEU A 72 9.34 10.23 -4.80
N ILE A 73 8.68 10.98 -5.70
CA ILE A 73 7.31 10.72 -6.16
C ILE A 73 7.20 9.34 -6.83
N HIS A 74 8.11 9.01 -7.74
CA HIS A 74 8.14 7.69 -8.38
C HIS A 74 8.39 6.56 -7.37
N THR A 75 9.26 6.78 -6.39
CA THR A 75 9.51 5.82 -5.32
C THR A 75 8.27 5.62 -4.46
N ASN A 76 7.58 6.71 -4.10
CA ASN A 76 6.32 6.68 -3.37
C ASN A 76 5.26 5.85 -4.09
N ARG A 77 5.20 5.93 -5.42
CA ARG A 77 4.28 5.14 -6.25
C ARG A 77 4.54 3.64 -6.11
N TRP A 78 5.81 3.22 -6.24
CA TRP A 78 6.19 1.81 -6.07
C TRP A 78 5.86 1.29 -4.67
N VAL A 79 6.24 2.05 -3.64
CA VAL A 79 5.98 1.68 -2.25
C VAL A 79 4.47 1.60 -1.96
N SER A 80 3.67 2.48 -2.55
CA SER A 80 2.21 2.45 -2.41
C SER A 80 1.59 1.25 -3.14
N LEU A 81 2.10 0.90 -4.33
CA LEU A 81 1.71 -0.32 -5.02
C LEU A 81 2.02 -1.57 -4.18
N TRP A 82 3.20 -1.65 -3.58
CA TRP A 82 3.58 -2.77 -2.71
C TRP A 82 2.65 -2.89 -1.50
N SER A 83 2.30 -1.78 -0.86
CA SER A 83 1.30 -1.78 0.22
C SER A 83 -0.03 -2.39 -0.25
N THR A 84 -0.52 -1.98 -1.43
CA THR A 84 -1.73 -2.56 -2.03
C THR A 84 -1.56 -4.05 -2.36
N MET A 85 -0.42 -4.47 -2.90
CA MET A 85 -0.16 -5.89 -3.19
C MET A 85 -0.17 -6.75 -1.93
N LEU A 86 0.40 -6.26 -0.83
CA LEU A 86 0.37 -6.95 0.47
C LEU A 86 -1.07 -7.02 1.01
N ARG A 87 -1.80 -5.90 0.97
CA ARG A 87 -3.19 -5.79 1.44
C ARG A 87 -4.12 -6.77 0.71
N LEU A 88 -4.03 -6.79 -0.63
CA LEU A 88 -4.87 -7.63 -1.49
C LEU A 88 -4.33 -9.06 -1.64
N ARG A 89 -3.25 -9.40 -0.94
CA ARG A 89 -2.61 -10.73 -0.95
C ARG A 89 -2.05 -11.16 -2.31
N PHE A 90 -1.77 -10.22 -3.21
CA PHE A 90 -0.96 -10.48 -4.40
C PHE A 90 0.50 -10.77 -4.05
N MET A 91 0.97 -10.27 -2.90
CA MET A 91 2.29 -10.58 -2.35
C MET A 91 2.16 -11.05 -0.90
N PRO A 92 2.66 -12.24 -0.54
CA PRO A 92 2.64 -12.70 0.84
C PRO A 92 3.67 -11.93 1.70
N PRO A 93 3.50 -11.88 3.03
CA PRO A 93 4.39 -11.12 3.92
C PRO A 93 5.87 -11.48 3.79
N ASN A 94 6.21 -12.76 3.61
CA ASN A 94 7.61 -13.20 3.49
C ASN A 94 8.28 -12.63 2.22
N SER A 95 7.56 -12.61 1.09
CA SER A 95 8.06 -11.97 -0.14
C SER A 95 8.17 -10.46 0.04
N MET A 96 7.22 -9.83 0.74
CA MET A 96 7.28 -8.39 1.01
C MET A 96 8.49 -8.01 1.88
N ARG A 97 8.85 -8.83 2.87
CA ARG A 97 10.08 -8.61 3.67
C ARG A 97 11.32 -8.62 2.79
N GLN A 98 11.41 -9.54 1.83
CA GLN A 98 12.54 -9.59 0.89
C GLN A 98 12.59 -8.34 0.00
N VAL A 99 11.43 -7.89 -0.51
CA VAL A 99 11.32 -6.64 -1.31
C VAL A 99 11.76 -5.44 -0.49
N ALA A 100 11.29 -5.32 0.76
CA ALA A 100 11.67 -4.24 1.66
C ALA A 100 13.16 -4.24 1.97
N ALA A 101 13.75 -5.41 2.27
CA ALA A 101 15.18 -5.54 2.54
C ALA A 101 16.02 -5.12 1.32
N GLU A 102 15.71 -5.61 0.13
CA GLU A 102 16.45 -5.23 -1.09
C GLU A 102 16.28 -3.75 -1.42
N PHE A 103 15.09 -3.20 -1.20
CA PHE A 103 14.83 -1.77 -1.38
C PHE A 103 15.69 -0.93 -0.42
N MET A 104 15.79 -1.31 0.86
CA MET A 104 16.57 -0.59 1.87
C MET A 104 18.09 -0.78 1.73
N ARG A 105 18.56 -1.82 1.02
CA ARG A 105 19.99 -1.92 0.63
C ARG A 105 20.43 -0.79 -0.30
N ARG A 106 19.52 -0.22 -1.09
CA ARG A 106 19.83 0.85 -2.04
C ARG A 106 19.74 2.23 -1.36
N PRO A 107 20.67 3.16 -1.65
CA PRO A 107 20.61 4.53 -1.11
C PRO A 107 19.28 5.24 -1.39
N VAL A 108 18.71 5.06 -2.58
CA VAL A 108 17.43 5.65 -2.97
C VAL A 108 16.28 5.20 -2.05
N GLY A 109 16.29 3.94 -1.61
CA GLY A 109 15.23 3.42 -0.74
C GLY A 109 15.32 3.98 0.67
N ARG A 110 16.54 4.06 1.21
CA ARG A 110 16.79 4.68 2.53
C ARG A 110 16.44 6.16 2.54
N GLN A 111 16.89 6.90 1.53
CA GLN A 111 16.60 8.34 1.40
C GLN A 111 15.10 8.61 1.30
N PHE A 112 14.38 7.81 0.49
CA PHE A 112 12.93 7.90 0.42
C PHE A 112 12.28 7.64 1.78
N TRP A 113 12.67 6.55 2.45
CA TRP A 113 12.04 6.16 3.71
C TRP A 113 12.30 7.18 4.81
N GLU A 114 13.50 7.74 4.88
CA GLU A 114 13.85 8.79 5.82
C GLU A 114 12.95 10.02 5.70
N GLN A 115 12.61 10.41 4.46
CA GLN A 115 11.75 11.56 4.20
C GLN A 115 10.26 11.26 4.38
N ALA A 116 9.82 10.05 4.00
CA ALA A 116 8.39 9.73 3.92
C ALA A 116 7.83 9.02 5.16
N ARG A 117 8.65 8.35 5.98
CA ARG A 117 8.16 7.44 7.05
C ARG A 117 7.18 8.10 8.03
N ASP A 118 7.45 9.34 8.43
CA ASP A 118 6.61 10.03 9.41
C ASP A 118 5.26 10.42 8.81
N HIS A 119 5.26 10.94 7.59
CA HIS A 119 4.03 11.22 6.86
C HIS A 119 3.20 9.94 6.65
N ARG A 120 3.83 8.84 6.22
CA ARG A 120 3.15 7.54 6.03
C ARG A 120 2.60 6.97 7.34
N ARG A 121 3.28 7.17 8.46
CA ARG A 121 2.81 6.77 9.79
C ARG A 121 1.56 7.56 10.19
N ILE A 122 1.55 8.87 9.99
CA ILE A 122 0.43 9.75 10.34
C ILE A 122 -0.79 9.48 9.46
N THR A 123 -0.57 9.19 8.17
CA THR A 123 -1.64 8.99 7.17
C THR A 123 -2.12 7.54 7.05
N ALA A 124 -1.60 6.62 7.88
CA ALA A 124 -2.06 5.23 7.88
C ALA A 124 -3.54 5.14 8.28
N ARG A 125 -4.37 4.55 7.42
CA ARG A 125 -5.84 4.55 7.61
C ARG A 125 -6.34 3.39 8.43
N ASP A 126 -5.61 2.28 8.42
CA ASP A 126 -6.01 1.05 9.10
C ASP A 126 -4.80 0.18 9.46
N LYS A 127 -5.09 -0.97 10.08
CA LYS A 127 -4.09 -1.95 10.50
C LYS A 127 -3.23 -2.50 9.35
N HIS A 128 -3.72 -2.48 8.10
CA HIS A 128 -2.96 -2.96 6.96
C HIS A 128 -1.90 -1.94 6.55
N ASP A 129 -2.28 -0.66 6.49
CA ASP A 129 -1.33 0.43 6.23
C ASP A 129 -0.26 0.47 7.36
N ALA A 130 -0.68 0.31 8.62
CA ALA A 130 0.24 0.24 9.76
C ALA A 130 1.20 -0.96 9.70
N ALA A 131 0.69 -2.15 9.36
CA ALA A 131 1.52 -3.36 9.24
C ALA A 131 2.56 -3.25 8.11
N PHE A 132 2.16 -2.68 6.96
CA PHE A 132 3.10 -2.41 5.87
C PHE A 132 4.19 -1.42 6.30
N ASN A 133 3.81 -0.33 6.96
CA ASN A 133 4.76 0.66 7.45
C ASN A 133 5.73 0.08 8.50
N SER A 134 5.27 -0.81 9.38
CA SER A 134 6.13 -1.52 10.34
C SER A 134 7.17 -2.36 9.62
N LEU A 135 6.75 -3.18 8.66
CA LEU A 135 7.64 -4.04 7.87
C LEU A 135 8.73 -3.23 7.14
N MET A 136 8.35 -2.12 6.52
CA MET A 136 9.30 -1.24 5.84
C MET A 136 10.26 -0.56 6.83
N ASN A 137 9.77 -0.19 8.02
CA ASN A 137 10.60 0.41 9.06
C ASN A 137 11.59 -0.60 9.66
N GLU A 138 11.18 -1.85 9.89
CA GLU A 138 12.06 -2.94 10.31
C GLU A 138 13.23 -3.09 9.32
N ALA A 139 12.94 -3.24 8.02
CA ALA A 139 13.95 -3.34 6.97
C ALA A 139 14.87 -2.11 6.90
N TYR A 140 14.34 -0.91 7.19
CA TYR A 140 15.13 0.31 7.23
C TYR A 140 16.13 0.31 8.40
N GLN A 141 15.69 -0.11 9.59
CA GLN A 141 16.57 -0.17 10.76
C GLN A 141 17.65 -1.23 10.58
N GLU A 142 17.31 -2.40 10.03
CA GLU A 142 18.28 -3.45 9.69
C GLU A 142 19.36 -2.91 8.72
N ALA A 143 18.94 -2.28 7.62
CA ALA A 143 19.87 -1.73 6.64
C ALA A 143 20.73 -0.57 7.18
N ARG A 144 20.26 0.16 8.20
CA ARG A 144 21.07 1.18 8.89
C ARG A 144 22.09 0.56 9.83
N ALA A 145 21.73 -0.52 10.52
CA ALA A 145 22.64 -1.23 11.41
C ALA A 145 23.79 -1.87 10.62
N ASP A 146 23.53 -2.43 9.44
CA ASP A 146 24.56 -3.02 8.57
C ASP A 146 25.53 -1.98 7.97
N ALA A 147 25.16 -0.70 7.98
CA ALA A 147 25.96 0.40 7.42
C ALA A 147 26.75 1.19 8.48
N ALA A 148 26.59 0.86 9.77
CA ALA A 148 27.26 1.48 10.91
C ALA A 148 28.48 0.66 11.34
#